data_AF-W7UV22-F1
#
_entry.id   AF-W7UV22-F1
#
_cell.length_a   1.000
_cell.length_b   1.000
_cell.length_c   1.000
_cell.angle_alpha   90.00
_cell.angle_beta   90.00
_cell.angle_gamma   90.00
#
_symmetry.space_group_name_H-M   'P 1'
#
loop_
_entity.id
_entity.type
_entity.pdbx_description
1 polymer ?
#
loop_
_entity_poly.entity_id
_entity_poly.type
_entity_poly.pdbx_seq_one_letter_code
_entity_poly.pdbx_strand_id
1 'polypeptide(L)'
;MSVYSNEKEYDSAVKRIKKMEKHFVRALSAQAELKKAVVAYIKAKEDVSALKEYYGSEQWKLDFSADEAGEFPAELKRGVLSEDGIWDLLEEHSEIAGTVAELAENIE
;
A
#
# COMPACT_ATOMS: atom_id res chain seq x y z
N MET A 1 13.79 40.67 26.85
CA MET A 1 12.66 40.58 27.80
C MET A 1 12.01 39.22 27.57
N SER A 2 11.91 38.37 28.59
CA SER A 2 11.27 37.04 28.45
C SER A 2 9.76 37.22 28.30
N VAL A 3 9.14 36.51 27.35
CA VAL A 3 7.67 36.47 27.20
C VAL A 3 7.00 35.60 28.27
N TYR A 4 7.77 34.81 29.01
CA TYR A 4 7.27 34.01 30.13
C TYR A 4 7.43 34.75 31.44
N SER A 5 6.37 34.71 32.24
CA SER A 5 6.24 35.45 33.50
C SER A 5 7.09 34.85 34.62
N ASN A 6 7.44 33.56 34.53
CA ASN A 6 8.32 32.86 35.47
C ASN A 6 8.87 31.54 34.89
N GLU A 7 9.81 30.92 35.61
CA GLU A 7 10.49 29.66 35.24
C GLU A 7 9.52 28.47 35.11
N LYS A 8 8.53 28.36 36.00
CA LYS A 8 7.53 27.28 35.95
C LYS A 8 6.68 27.35 34.67
N GLU A 9 6.33 28.55 34.22
CA GLU A 9 5.61 28.78 32.97
C GLU A 9 6.47 28.39 31.76
N TYR A 10 7.76 28.76 31.78
CA TYR A 10 8.73 28.37 30.77
C TYR A 10 8.90 26.84 30.68
N ASP A 11 9.10 26.15 31.81
CA ASP A 11 9.24 24.69 31.86
C ASP A 11 8.00 23.97 31.36
N SER A 12 6.82 24.49 31.68
CA SER A 12 5.55 23.99 31.14
C SER A 12 5.52 24.12 29.62
N ALA A 13 5.95 25.27 29.07
CA ALA A 13 6.06 25.47 27.63
C ALA A 13 7.03 24.48 26.98
N VAL A 14 8.21 24.27 27.55
CA VAL A 14 9.19 23.28 27.05
C VAL A 14 8.60 21.88 27.02
N LYS A 15 7.87 21.45 28.07
CA LYS A 15 7.21 20.14 28.11
C LYS A 15 6.16 20.00 27.01
N ARG A 16 5.33 21.03 26.79
CA ARG A 16 4.35 21.03 25.70
C ARG A 16 5.02 20.95 24.34
N ILE A 17 6.05 21.75 24.09
CA ILE A 17 6.78 21.76 22.81
C ILE A 17 7.39 20.38 22.53
N LYS A 18 8.07 19.77 23.51
CA LYS A 18 8.63 18.41 23.35
C LYS A 18 7.55 17.37 23.04
N LYS A 19 6.34 17.50 23.61
CA LYS A 19 5.23 16.61 23.27
C LYS A 19 4.74 16.84 21.84
N MET A 20 4.57 18.09 21.43
CA MET A 20 4.13 18.44 20.08
C MET A 20 5.15 18.03 19.02
N GLU A 21 6.45 18.20 19.29
CA GLU A 21 7.53 17.78 18.40
C GLU A 21 7.47 16.27 18.10
N LYS A 22 7.18 15.45 19.11
CA LYS A 22 6.98 14.00 18.90
C LYS A 22 5.79 13.71 17.99
N HIS A 23 4.69 14.44 18.12
CA HIS A 23 3.54 14.28 17.24
C HIS A 23 3.87 14.74 15.81
N PHE A 24 4.57 15.88 15.68
CA PHE A 24 4.97 16.46 14.41
C PHE A 24 5.87 15.52 13.60
N VAL A 25 6.96 15.03 14.21
CA VAL A 25 7.90 14.10 13.56
C VAL A 25 7.19 12.81 13.13
N ARG A 26 6.33 12.25 13.99
CA ARG A 26 5.57 11.03 13.65
C ARG A 26 4.62 11.27 12.48
N ALA A 27 3.90 12.39 12.47
CA ALA A 27 2.99 12.74 11.39
C ALA A 27 3.73 12.93 10.06
N LEU A 28 4.87 13.62 10.07
CA LEU A 28 5.71 13.80 8.88
C LEU A 28 6.18 12.46 8.29
N SER A 29 6.65 11.54 9.13
CA SER A 29 7.10 10.21 8.66
C SER A 29 5.96 9.43 8.03
N ALA A 30 4.82 9.33 8.73
CA ALA A 30 3.65 8.59 8.26
C ALA A 30 3.11 9.15 6.93
N GLN A 31 3.04 10.48 6.80
CA GLN A 31 2.60 11.12 5.55
C GLN A 31 3.55 10.84 4.38
N ALA A 32 4.86 10.89 4.62
CA ALA A 32 5.85 10.62 3.59
C ALA A 32 5.79 9.16 3.11
N GLU A 33 5.69 8.22 4.05
CA GLU A 33 5.57 6.78 3.78
C GLU A 33 4.27 6.46 3.03
N LEU A 34 3.13 6.95 3.51
CA LEU A 34 1.84 6.75 2.87
C LEU A 34 1.82 7.32 1.44
N LYS A 35 2.29 8.56 1.25
CA LYS A 35 2.33 9.19 -0.08
C LYS A 35 3.16 8.37 -1.05
N LYS A 36 4.33 7.86 -0.60
CA LYS A 36 5.18 7.01 -1.42
C LYS A 36 4.47 5.71 -1.80
N ALA A 37 3.84 5.05 -0.84
CA ALA A 37 3.11 3.79 -1.07
C ALA A 37 1.94 3.98 -2.04
N VAL A 38 1.09 4.98 -1.83
CA VAL A 38 -0.06 5.28 -2.69
C VAL A 38 0.38 5.58 -4.12
N VAL A 39 1.42 6.42 -4.30
CA VAL A 39 1.94 6.72 -5.65
C VAL A 39 2.51 5.48 -6.34
N ALA A 40 3.19 4.61 -5.59
CA ALA A 40 3.69 3.34 -6.16
C ALA A 40 2.53 2.43 -6.58
N TYR A 41 1.50 2.31 -5.75
CA TYR A 41 0.34 1.46 -6.02
C TYR A 41 -0.51 1.97 -7.19
N ILE A 42 -0.67 3.28 -7.32
CA ILE A 42 -1.34 3.91 -8.49
C ILE A 42 -0.66 3.48 -9.80
N LYS A 43 0.67 3.36 -9.82
CA LYS A 43 1.41 2.92 -11.01
C LYS A 43 1.21 1.42 -11.29
N ALA A 44 1.12 0.60 -10.24
CA ALA A 44 0.88 -0.83 -10.37
C ALA A 44 -0.56 -1.17 -10.77
N LYS A 45 -1.51 -0.22 -10.68
CA LYS A 45 -2.93 -0.45 -11.01
C LYS A 45 -3.13 -0.97 -12.44
N GLU A 46 -2.35 -0.50 -13.40
CA GLU A 46 -2.44 -0.96 -14.79
C GLU A 46 -2.02 -2.43 -14.92
N ASP A 47 -0.97 -2.83 -14.19
CA ASP A 47 -0.52 -4.23 -14.14
C ASP A 47 -1.59 -5.13 -13.51
N VAL A 48 -2.21 -4.69 -12.40
CA VAL A 48 -3.32 -5.43 -11.76
C VAL A 48 -4.50 -5.59 -12.72
N SER A 49 -4.82 -4.55 -13.50
CA SER A 49 -5.88 -4.62 -14.50
C SER A 49 -5.56 -5.61 -15.62
N ALA A 50 -4.32 -5.62 -16.10
CA ALA A 50 -3.87 -6.58 -17.13
C ALA A 50 -3.92 -8.02 -16.61
N LEU A 51 -3.49 -8.26 -15.36
CA LEU A 51 -3.58 -9.57 -14.72
C LEU A 51 -5.03 -10.04 -14.55
N LYS A 52 -5.93 -9.13 -14.16
CA LYS A 52 -7.38 -9.43 -14.08
C LYS A 52 -7.95 -9.85 -15.42
N GLU A 53 -7.63 -9.11 -16.48
CA GLU A 53 -8.08 -9.42 -17.84
C GLU A 53 -7.53 -10.76 -18.32
N TYR A 54 -6.23 -11.00 -18.11
CA TYR A 54 -5.58 -12.26 -18.47
C TYR A 54 -6.22 -13.44 -17.72
N TYR A 55 -6.34 -13.37 -16.40
CA TYR A 55 -6.90 -14.45 -15.57
C TYR A 55 -8.34 -14.80 -15.95
N GLY A 56 -9.15 -13.82 -16.36
CA GLY A 56 -10.51 -14.04 -16.82
C GLY A 56 -10.64 -14.53 -18.27
N SER A 57 -9.54 -14.64 -19.01
CA SER A 57 -9.54 -14.94 -20.45
C SER A 57 -9.50 -16.43 -20.76
N GLU A 58 -9.95 -16.80 -21.97
CA GLU A 58 -9.72 -18.15 -22.49
C GLU A 58 -8.23 -18.45 -22.70
N GLN A 59 -7.41 -17.42 -22.95
CA GLN A 59 -5.96 -17.60 -23.13
C GLN A 59 -5.30 -18.13 -21.86
N TRP A 60 -5.64 -17.58 -20.69
CA TRP A 60 -5.11 -18.09 -19.42
C TRP A 60 -5.49 -19.55 -19.17
N LYS A 61 -6.71 -19.98 -19.53
CA LYS A 61 -7.13 -21.38 -19.39
C LYS A 61 -6.31 -22.32 -20.29
N LEU A 62 -6.00 -21.88 -21.50
CA LEU A 62 -5.15 -22.62 -22.43
C LEU A 62 -3.73 -22.72 -21.90
N ASP A 63 -3.16 -21.60 -21.45
CA ASP A 63 -1.81 -21.56 -20.89
C ASP A 63 -1.72 -22.43 -19.62
N PHE A 64 -2.72 -22.38 -18.73
CA PHE A 64 -2.81 -23.24 -17.56
C PHE A 64 -2.86 -24.73 -17.94
N SER A 65 -3.67 -25.10 -18.92
CA SER A 65 -3.77 -26.49 -19.39
C SER A 65 -2.46 -26.99 -20.01
N ALA A 66 -1.75 -26.14 -20.75
CA ALA A 66 -0.43 -26.44 -21.31
C ALA A 66 0.63 -26.61 -20.22
N ASP A 67 0.52 -25.84 -19.13
CA ASP A 67 1.39 -25.99 -17.97
C ASP A 67 1.21 -27.34 -17.28
N GLU A 68 -0.05 -27.72 -17.02
CA GLU A 68 -0.40 -29.01 -16.44
C GLU A 68 0.01 -30.20 -17.33
N ALA A 69 0.02 -30.00 -18.65
CA ALA A 69 0.52 -30.98 -19.61
C ALA A 69 2.06 -31.05 -19.68
N GLY A 70 2.77 -30.17 -18.97
CA GLY A 70 4.23 -30.12 -18.96
C GLY A 70 4.85 -29.58 -20.25
N GLU A 71 4.12 -28.77 -21.01
CA GLU A 71 4.56 -28.25 -22.31
C GLU A 71 5.58 -27.10 -22.19
N PHE A 72 5.72 -26.51 -21.00
CA PHE A 72 6.63 -25.39 -20.77
C PHE A 72 8.01 -25.82 -20.23
N PRO A 73 9.08 -25.08 -20.57
CA PRO A 73 10.41 -25.29 -20.00
C PRO A 73 10.42 -25.19 -18.47
N ALA A 74 11.22 -26.03 -17.82
CA ALA A 74 11.27 -26.13 -16.35
C ALA A 74 11.75 -24.84 -15.67
N GLU A 75 12.52 -24.00 -16.36
CA GLU A 75 13.04 -22.73 -15.88
C GLU A 75 12.06 -21.56 -16.00
N LEU A 76 10.93 -21.73 -16.71
CA LEU A 76 9.92 -20.70 -16.84
C LEU A 76 9.29 -20.41 -15.47
N LYS A 77 9.28 -19.14 -15.05
CA LYS A 77 8.51 -18.72 -13.88
C LYS A 77 7.03 -18.66 -14.25
N ARG A 78 6.23 -19.45 -13.55
CA ARG A 78 4.82 -19.68 -13.87
C ARG A 78 3.89 -19.27 -12.72
N GLY A 79 4.30 -18.29 -11.92
CA GLY A 79 3.48 -17.80 -10.81
C GLY A 79 2.10 -17.28 -11.23
N VAL A 80 1.96 -16.81 -12.47
CA VAL A 80 0.66 -16.39 -13.04
C VAL A 80 -0.29 -17.56 -13.38
N LEU A 81 0.23 -18.79 -13.40
CA LEU A 81 -0.52 -20.02 -13.66
C LEU A 81 -0.72 -20.84 -12.37
N SER A 82 -0.35 -20.32 -11.19
CA SER A 82 -0.74 -20.97 -9.94
C SER A 82 -2.25 -20.84 -9.73
N GLU A 83 -2.86 -21.83 -9.06
CA GLU A 83 -4.31 -21.85 -8.76
C GLU A 83 -4.78 -20.57 -8.05
N ASP A 84 -4.01 -20.05 -7.09
CA ASP A 84 -4.46 -18.95 -6.22
C ASP A 84 -3.74 -17.60 -6.48
N GLY A 85 -2.57 -17.58 -7.11
CA GLY A 85 -1.68 -16.41 -7.09
C GLY A 85 -2.27 -15.11 -7.66
N ILE A 86 -2.96 -15.15 -8.81
CA ILE A 86 -3.66 -13.96 -9.32
C ILE A 86 -4.93 -13.68 -8.52
N TRP A 87 -5.62 -14.72 -8.05
CA TRP A 87 -6.84 -14.56 -7.26
C TRP A 87 -6.57 -13.81 -5.95
N ASP A 88 -5.58 -14.25 -5.17
CA ASP A 88 -5.12 -13.60 -3.93
C ASP A 88 -4.75 -12.12 -4.17
N LEU A 89 -4.04 -11.85 -5.27
CA LEU A 89 -3.65 -10.50 -5.65
C LEU A 89 -4.86 -9.60 -5.93
N LEU A 90 -5.91 -10.12 -6.57
CA LEU A 90 -7.12 -9.37 -6.88
C LEU A 90 -8.01 -9.15 -5.65
N GLU A 91 -8.02 -10.10 -4.72
CA GLU A 91 -8.68 -9.94 -3.41
C GLU A 91 -8.02 -8.81 -2.62
N GLU A 92 -6.70 -8.88 -2.42
CA GLU A 92 -5.91 -7.84 -1.73
C GLU A 92 -6.07 -6.47 -2.41
N HIS A 93 -6.10 -6.43 -3.75
CA HIS A 93 -6.37 -5.18 -4.48
C HIS A 93 -7.69 -4.53 -4.09
N SER A 94 -8.73 -5.34 -3.88
CA SER A 94 -10.06 -4.87 -3.48
C SER A 94 -10.07 -4.41 -2.02
N GLU A 95 -9.39 -5.12 -1.13
CA GLU A 95 -9.25 -4.74 0.29
C GLU A 95 -8.49 -3.42 0.46
N ILE A 96 -7.38 -3.25 -0.27
CA ILE A 96 -6.61 -2.00 -0.30
C ILE A 96 -7.49 -0.85 -0.78
N ALA A 97 -8.29 -1.04 -1.83
CA ALA A 97 -9.20 0.00 -2.32
C ALA A 97 -10.20 0.44 -1.24
N GLY A 98 -10.75 -0.51 -0.48
CA GLY A 98 -11.62 -0.22 0.66
C GLY A 98 -10.90 0.57 1.77
N THR A 99 -9.70 0.13 2.15
CA THR A 99 -8.90 0.79 3.18
C THR A 99 -8.51 2.22 2.78
N VAL A 100 -8.16 2.44 1.50
CA VAL A 100 -7.84 3.79 0.99
C VAL A 100 -9.07 4.68 0.94
N ALA A 101 -10.24 4.13 0.60
CA ALA A 101 -11.50 4.87 0.64
C ALA A 101 -11.86 5.30 2.07
N GLU A 102 -11.81 4.37 3.04
CA GLU A 102 -12.01 4.67 4.45
C GLU A 102 -11.03 5.74 4.94
N LEU A 103 -9.74 5.62 4.59
CA LEU A 103 -8.75 6.62 4.94
C LEU A 103 -9.08 8.00 4.36
N ALA A 104 -9.52 8.07 3.10
CA ALA A 104 -9.87 9.32 2.44
C ALA A 104 -11.10 9.99 3.08
N GLU A 105 -12.04 9.22 3.61
CA GLU A 105 -13.21 9.74 4.33
C GLU A 105 -12.87 10.28 5.74
N ASN A 106 -11.77 9.81 6.34
CA ASN A 106 -11.38 10.12 7.71
C ASN A 106 -10.23 11.13 7.84
N ILE A 107 -9.63 11.57 6.73
CA ILE A 107 -8.64 12.67 6.72
C ILE A 107 -9.39 13.98 6.45
N GLU A 108 -9.58 14.79 7.49
CA GLU A 108 -10.18 16.15 7.43
C GLU A 108 -9.22 17.21 6.87
#